data_AF-W7SMP2-F1
#
_entry.id   AF-W7SMP2-F1
#
_cell.length_a   1.000
_cell.length_b   1.000
_cell.length_c   1.000
_cell.angle_alpha   90.00
_cell.angle_beta   90.00
_cell.angle_gamma   90.00
#
_symmetry.space_group_name_H-M   'P 1'
#
loop_
_entity.id
_entity.type
_entity.pdbx_description
1 polymer ?
#
loop_
_entity_poly.entity_id
_entity_poly.type
_entity_poly.pdbx_seq_one_letter_code
_entity_poly.pdbx_strand_id
1 'polypeptide(L)'
;MTDHRRAVQPEVPRPPVRAQLDPQRTRRYRLFSAAVLLIGVGVAAAVLFGHVDHPQPEQLLIAGPLLAVGFLLSEQLSIDFDVRQISWTISFAEIPLVLGLVTVPFEVVLAAYLVAGLGVQISRHKMRHLSYHAGIMCLEVAIPYAVFYLLTSDFAAMPVWAAAALGVLTSPLVSTALGLGAMHVLGGELRMPSAARLGLRSLVVCLMNVTVGLVAYVLVNNAPWGWLLAGLLAASMVALYRAYSGLLREQRDLETLSDVSLNVARSGQDVMNKASVLTNVLPPEDPADWQAIVERIRDQLNAKRVVLHLKMDSVDEVRRLVAGVPLPDGSDVDRDDPILQLAGNHVRYFKLSDAADDVQEALRRR
;
A
#
# COMPACT_ATOMS: atom_id res chain seq x y z
N MET A 1 49.77 -21.19 24.95
CA MET A 1 49.55 -19.78 25.29
C MET A 1 49.33 -19.04 23.98
N THR A 2 48.11 -19.09 23.45
CA THR A 2 47.66 -18.31 22.29
C THR A 2 46.14 -18.22 22.36
N ASP A 3 45.70 -17.09 22.92
CA ASP A 3 44.33 -16.72 23.20
C ASP A 3 43.69 -16.13 21.93
N HIS A 4 42.94 -16.94 21.19
CA HIS A 4 42.17 -16.46 20.04
C HIS A 4 40.85 -15.86 20.52
N ARG A 5 40.93 -14.59 20.92
CA ARG A 5 39.77 -13.71 21.13
C ARG A 5 38.84 -13.77 19.92
N ARG A 6 37.66 -14.38 20.12
CA ARG A 6 36.51 -14.23 19.21
C ARG A 6 36.20 -12.74 19.08
N ALA A 7 36.29 -12.21 17.85
CA ALA A 7 35.72 -10.91 17.53
C ALA A 7 34.22 -10.97 17.78
N VAL A 8 33.79 -10.35 18.88
CA VAL A 8 32.38 -10.03 19.13
C VAL A 8 31.95 -9.13 17.97
N GLN A 9 31.16 -9.65 17.04
CA GLN A 9 30.52 -8.83 16.02
C GLN A 9 29.71 -7.75 16.75
N PRO A 10 29.85 -6.47 16.39
CA PRO A 10 29.01 -5.44 16.97
C PRO A 10 27.56 -5.80 16.67
N GLU A 11 26.79 -6.00 17.73
CA GLU A 11 25.37 -6.25 17.68
C GLU A 11 24.72 -5.13 16.86
N VAL A 12 24.34 -5.44 15.62
CA VAL A 12 23.64 -4.49 14.75
C VAL A 12 22.36 -4.09 15.50
N PRO A 13 22.18 -2.82 15.88
CA PRO A 13 21.03 -2.42 16.67
C PRO A 13 19.78 -2.81 15.90
N ARG A 14 18.99 -3.74 16.46
CA ARG A 14 17.66 -4.04 15.94
C ARG A 14 16.92 -2.70 15.85
N PRO A 15 16.30 -2.35 14.70
CA PRO A 15 15.56 -1.11 14.59
C PRO A 15 14.51 -1.08 15.72
N PRO A 16 14.48 -0.03 16.55
CA PRO A 16 13.63 -0.01 17.73
C PRO A 16 12.16 -0.18 17.32
N VAL A 17 11.53 -1.19 17.89
CA VAL A 17 10.07 -1.37 17.91
C VAL A 17 9.45 -0.05 18.34
N ARG A 18 8.77 0.64 17.40
CA ARG A 18 8.20 2.00 17.57
C ARG A 18 9.15 2.94 18.32
N ALA A 19 10.13 3.49 17.60
CA ALA A 19 10.87 4.66 18.04
C ALA A 19 9.91 5.67 18.72
N GLN A 20 10.06 5.85 20.04
CA GLN A 20 9.49 6.99 20.74
C GLN A 20 10.00 8.21 19.98
N LEU A 21 9.12 8.86 19.21
CA LEU A 21 9.45 10.09 18.51
C LEU A 21 9.97 11.07 19.57
N ASP A 22 11.23 11.46 19.43
CA ASP A 22 11.88 12.48 20.25
C ASP A 22 10.88 13.61 20.56
N PRO A 23 10.66 13.97 21.84
CA PRO A 23 9.67 14.98 22.23
C PRO A 23 9.86 16.30 21.48
N GLN A 24 11.10 16.64 21.09
CA GLN A 24 11.37 17.82 20.27
C GLN A 24 10.82 17.70 18.85
N ARG A 25 10.96 16.53 18.21
CA ARG A 25 10.40 16.26 16.86
C ARG A 25 8.88 16.28 16.89
N THR A 26 8.28 15.74 17.96
CA THR A 26 6.82 15.79 18.15
C THR A 26 6.31 17.22 18.27
N ARG A 27 7.00 18.10 19.02
CA ARG A 27 6.63 19.51 19.15
C ARG A 27 6.77 20.27 17.82
N ARG A 28 7.86 20.05 17.08
CA ARG A 28 8.08 20.66 15.76
C ARG A 28 6.99 20.25 14.77
N TYR A 29 6.67 18.96 14.72
CA TYR A 29 5.59 18.45 13.88
C TYR A 29 4.23 19.08 14.26
N ARG A 30 3.89 19.18 15.55
CA ARG A 30 2.65 19.84 15.98
C ARG A 30 2.57 21.31 15.57
N LEU A 31 3.65 22.07 15.72
CA LEU A 31 3.72 23.47 15.27
C LEU A 31 3.53 23.58 13.76
N PHE A 32 4.20 22.71 13.00
CA PHE A 32 4.04 22.63 11.55
C PHE A 32 2.60 22.27 11.16
N SER A 33 2.00 21.25 11.79
CA SER A 33 0.60 20.87 11.56
C SER A 33 -0.37 22.01 11.88
N ALA A 34 -0.14 22.74 12.98
CA ALA A 34 -0.96 23.90 13.35
C ALA A 34 -0.80 25.04 12.32
N ALA A 35 0.42 25.31 11.86
CA ALA A 35 0.66 26.30 10.81
C ALA A 35 -0.02 25.93 9.50
N VAL A 36 0.07 24.67 9.06
CA VAL A 36 -0.62 24.17 7.86
C VAL A 36 -2.13 24.31 8.00
N LEU A 37 -2.69 24.00 9.18
CA LEU A 37 -4.12 24.21 9.44
C LEU A 37 -4.52 25.68 9.37
N LEU A 38 -3.76 26.57 10.03
CA LEU A 38 -4.05 28.01 10.03
C LEU A 38 -3.95 28.61 8.63
N ILE A 39 -2.92 28.22 7.87
CA ILE A 39 -2.77 28.65 6.48
C ILE A 39 -3.92 28.10 5.63
N GLY A 40 -4.27 26.82 5.77
CA GLY A 40 -5.37 26.21 5.03
C GLY A 40 -6.71 26.85 5.30
N VAL A 41 -7.03 27.11 6.57
CA VAL A 41 -8.25 27.83 6.95
C VAL A 41 -8.20 29.28 6.48
N GLY A 42 -7.05 29.95 6.57
CA GLY A 42 -6.88 31.32 6.10
C GLY A 42 -7.08 31.47 4.59
N VAL A 43 -6.51 30.56 3.79
CA VAL A 43 -6.70 30.53 2.33
C VAL A 43 -8.15 30.17 1.98
N ALA A 44 -8.74 29.17 2.65
CA ALA A 44 -10.15 28.82 2.45
C ALA A 44 -11.09 30.01 2.77
N ALA A 45 -10.83 30.72 3.87
CA ALA A 45 -11.57 31.92 4.22
C ALA A 45 -11.37 33.04 3.18
N ALA A 46 -10.14 33.24 2.69
CA ALA A 46 -9.87 34.23 1.64
C ALA A 46 -10.62 33.93 0.34
N VAL A 47 -10.72 32.66 -0.06
CA VAL A 47 -11.53 32.23 -1.21
C VAL A 47 -13.02 32.47 -0.96
N LEU A 48 -13.53 32.07 0.21
CA LEU A 48 -14.93 32.24 0.58
C LEU A 48 -15.36 33.72 0.63
N PHE A 49 -14.50 34.61 1.15
CA PHE A 49 -14.80 36.04 1.22
C PHE A 49 -14.50 36.78 -0.09
N GLY A 50 -13.61 36.25 -0.92
CA GLY A 50 -13.24 36.83 -2.22
C GLY A 50 -14.21 36.48 -3.36
N HIS A 51 -15.01 35.42 -3.20
CA HIS A 51 -16.05 35.01 -4.13
C HIS A 51 -17.31 34.64 -3.34
N VAL A 52 -18.28 35.55 -3.29
CA VAL A 52 -19.54 35.33 -2.58
C VAL A 52 -20.58 34.80 -3.58
N ASP A 53 -20.55 33.48 -3.80
CA ASP A 53 -21.64 32.78 -4.47
C ASP A 53 -22.52 32.10 -3.43
N HIS A 54 -23.75 32.59 -3.25
CA HIS A 54 -24.67 31.97 -2.30
C HIS A 54 -25.16 30.62 -2.83
N PRO A 55 -24.95 29.54 -2.09
CA PRO A 55 -25.24 28.22 -2.59
C PRO A 55 -26.75 28.00 -2.57
N GLN A 56 -27.27 27.51 -3.69
CA GLN A 56 -28.70 27.26 -3.81
C GLN A 56 -29.09 26.07 -2.91
N PRO A 57 -30.27 26.07 -2.27
CA PRO A 57 -30.69 24.99 -1.38
C PRO A 57 -30.65 23.61 -2.04
N GLU A 58 -30.95 23.53 -3.33
CA GLU A 58 -30.90 22.30 -4.12
C GLU A 58 -29.48 21.72 -4.25
N GLN A 59 -28.47 22.58 -4.36
CA GLN A 59 -27.07 22.17 -4.39
C GLN A 59 -26.62 21.63 -3.04
N LEU A 60 -27.10 22.21 -1.92
CA LEU A 60 -26.82 21.68 -0.58
C LEU A 60 -27.46 20.32 -0.34
N LEU A 61 -28.71 20.13 -0.78
CA LEU A 61 -29.49 18.92 -0.45
C LEU A 61 -29.13 17.72 -1.33
N ILE A 62 -28.70 17.94 -2.57
CA ILE A 62 -28.41 16.85 -3.52
C ILE A 62 -26.92 16.81 -3.87
N ALA A 63 -26.35 17.92 -4.35
CA ALA A 63 -24.98 17.93 -4.85
C ALA A 63 -23.95 17.72 -3.72
N GLY A 64 -24.16 18.34 -2.55
CA GLY A 64 -23.31 18.16 -1.37
C GLY A 64 -23.16 16.69 -0.93
N PRO A 65 -24.27 15.97 -0.65
CA PRO A 65 -24.22 14.54 -0.32
C PRO A 65 -23.63 13.69 -1.43
N LEU A 66 -23.96 13.96 -2.70
CA LEU A 66 -23.43 13.21 -3.83
C LEU A 66 -21.91 13.38 -3.97
N LEU A 67 -21.40 14.61 -3.79
CA LEU A 67 -19.97 14.90 -3.74
C LEU A 67 -19.30 14.24 -2.54
N ALA A 68 -19.93 14.28 -1.35
CA ALA A 68 -19.39 13.64 -0.17
C ALA A 68 -19.26 12.12 -0.37
N VAL A 69 -20.25 11.49 -1.01
CA VAL A 69 -20.16 10.07 -1.42
C VAL A 69 -19.06 9.87 -2.46
N GLY A 70 -18.94 10.76 -3.44
CA GLY A 70 -17.87 10.73 -4.44
C GLY A 70 -16.48 10.77 -3.81
N PHE A 71 -16.23 11.74 -2.92
CA PHE A 71 -14.98 11.84 -2.17
C PHE A 71 -14.75 10.63 -1.25
N LEU A 72 -15.80 10.13 -0.59
CA LEU A 72 -15.70 8.94 0.25
C LEU A 72 -15.32 7.70 -0.57
N LEU A 73 -15.91 7.52 -1.74
CA LEU A 73 -15.56 6.43 -2.67
C LEU A 73 -14.14 6.59 -3.18
N SER A 74 -13.72 7.81 -3.54
CA SER A 74 -12.34 8.09 -3.95
C SER A 74 -11.32 7.75 -2.85
N GLU A 75 -11.63 8.08 -1.59
CA GLU A 75 -10.79 7.74 -0.43
C GLU A 75 -10.75 6.23 -0.19
N GLN A 76 -11.87 5.52 -0.38
CA GLN A 76 -11.92 4.05 -0.24
C GLN A 76 -11.22 3.30 -1.37
N LEU A 77 -11.19 3.88 -2.57
CA LEU A 77 -10.54 3.32 -3.76
C LEU A 77 -9.05 3.68 -3.84
N SER A 78 -8.52 4.47 -2.90
CA SER A 78 -7.11 4.83 -2.87
C SER A 78 -6.26 3.59 -2.55
N ILE A 79 -5.33 3.22 -3.44
CA ILE A 79 -4.43 2.07 -3.26
C ILE A 79 -3.04 2.55 -2.88
N ASP A 80 -2.51 2.00 -1.78
CA ASP A 80 -1.10 2.05 -1.43
C ASP A 80 -0.32 0.96 -2.20
N PHE A 81 0.48 1.37 -3.19
CA PHE A 81 1.43 0.51 -3.90
C PHE A 81 2.78 0.53 -3.20
N ASP A 82 3.21 -0.59 -2.62
CA ASP A 82 4.58 -0.77 -2.16
C ASP A 82 5.41 -1.42 -3.27
N VAL A 83 6.11 -0.62 -4.07
CA VAL A 83 7.04 -1.13 -5.09
C VAL A 83 8.46 -0.72 -4.71
N ARG A 84 9.32 -1.70 -4.43
CA ARG A 84 10.76 -1.51 -4.16
C ARG A 84 11.04 -0.45 -3.07
N GLN A 85 10.42 -0.60 -1.90
CA GLN A 85 10.61 0.24 -0.69
C GLN A 85 9.98 1.65 -0.74
N ILE A 86 9.15 1.97 -1.75
CA ILE A 86 8.42 3.23 -1.81
C ILE A 86 6.91 2.91 -1.85
N SER A 87 6.21 3.21 -0.74
CA SER A 87 4.75 3.22 -0.70
C SER A 87 4.25 4.43 -1.48
N TRP A 88 3.38 4.21 -2.46
CA TRP A 88 2.76 5.26 -3.24
C TRP A 88 1.24 5.07 -3.27
N THR A 89 0.51 6.06 -2.80
CA THR A 89 -0.94 6.06 -2.82
C THR A 89 -1.46 6.73 -4.09
N ILE A 90 -2.25 6.04 -4.90
CA ILE A 90 -3.05 6.67 -5.97
C ILE A 90 -4.38 7.11 -5.38
N SER A 91 -4.67 8.41 -5.42
CA SER A 91 -5.98 8.96 -5.07
C SER A 91 -6.84 9.19 -6.31
N PHE A 92 -8.16 9.13 -6.11
CA PHE A 92 -9.16 9.48 -7.12
C PHE A 92 -9.99 10.71 -6.72
N ALA A 93 -9.52 11.48 -5.73
CA ALA A 93 -10.25 12.63 -5.20
C ALA A 93 -10.39 13.77 -6.22
N GLU A 94 -9.56 13.79 -7.27
CA GLU A 94 -9.59 14.83 -8.30
C GLU A 94 -10.83 14.75 -9.19
N ILE A 95 -11.47 13.57 -9.32
CA ILE A 95 -12.71 13.39 -10.10
C ILE A 95 -13.88 14.16 -9.44
N PRO A 96 -14.27 13.90 -8.18
CA PRO A 96 -15.29 14.69 -7.50
C PRO A 96 -14.85 16.15 -7.33
N LEU A 97 -13.55 16.43 -7.15
CA LEU A 97 -13.06 17.80 -7.04
C LEU A 97 -13.28 18.61 -8.32
N VAL A 98 -12.93 18.08 -9.51
CA VAL A 98 -13.14 18.80 -10.77
C VAL A 98 -14.62 18.97 -11.09
N LEU A 99 -15.44 17.95 -10.79
CA LEU A 99 -16.90 18.04 -10.94
C LEU A 99 -17.48 19.12 -10.03
N GLY A 100 -17.09 19.11 -8.75
CA GLY A 100 -17.47 20.13 -7.79
C GLY A 100 -17.06 21.52 -8.25
N LEU A 101 -15.80 21.70 -8.66
CA LEU A 101 -15.22 22.96 -9.12
C LEU A 101 -16.03 23.63 -10.25
N VAL A 102 -16.59 22.83 -11.17
CA VAL A 102 -17.34 23.37 -12.32
C VAL A 102 -18.86 23.43 -12.11
N THR A 103 -19.39 22.82 -11.04
CA THR A 103 -20.86 22.69 -10.86
C THR A 103 -21.41 23.23 -9.56
N VAL A 104 -20.59 23.38 -8.53
CA VAL A 104 -21.04 23.69 -7.17
C VAL A 104 -20.16 24.78 -6.55
N PRO A 105 -20.71 25.65 -5.68
CA PRO A 105 -19.93 26.62 -4.93
C PRO A 105 -18.87 25.99 -4.02
N PHE A 106 -17.82 26.77 -3.77
CA PHE A 106 -16.65 26.39 -2.98
C PHE A 106 -17.01 25.78 -1.62
N GLU A 107 -17.90 26.42 -0.84
CA GLU A 107 -18.22 25.94 0.51
C GLU A 107 -18.81 24.54 0.54
N VAL A 108 -19.63 24.17 -0.45
CA VAL A 108 -20.28 22.87 -0.50
C VAL A 108 -19.24 21.78 -0.80
N VAL A 109 -18.31 22.06 -1.72
CA VAL A 109 -17.23 21.12 -2.06
C VAL A 109 -16.25 20.96 -0.91
N LEU A 110 -15.87 22.06 -0.26
CA LEU A 110 -15.02 22.03 0.93
C LEU A 110 -15.68 21.23 2.05
N ALA A 111 -16.96 21.49 2.34
CA ALA A 111 -17.70 20.76 3.37
C ALA A 111 -17.81 19.27 3.04
N ALA A 112 -18.16 18.92 1.81
CA ALA A 112 -18.25 17.53 1.35
C ALA A 112 -16.90 16.80 1.48
N TYR A 113 -15.80 17.44 1.07
CA TYR A 113 -14.47 16.85 1.15
C TYR A 113 -14.01 16.66 2.60
N LEU A 114 -14.22 17.66 3.46
CA LEU A 114 -13.89 17.57 4.88
C LEU A 114 -14.73 16.51 5.60
N VAL A 115 -16.03 16.43 5.34
CA VAL A 115 -16.91 15.42 5.95
C VAL A 115 -16.48 14.02 5.53
N ALA A 116 -16.21 13.79 4.24
CA ALA A 116 -15.75 12.50 3.74
C ALA A 116 -14.37 12.12 4.32
N GLY A 117 -13.38 13.01 4.17
CA GLY A 117 -11.99 12.75 4.56
C GLY A 117 -11.79 12.63 6.07
N LEU A 118 -12.33 13.58 6.84
CA LEU A 118 -12.23 13.53 8.31
C LEU A 118 -13.12 12.42 8.89
N GLY A 119 -14.28 12.15 8.30
CA GLY A 119 -15.16 11.05 8.71
C GLY A 119 -14.45 9.69 8.67
N VAL A 120 -13.68 9.42 7.61
CA VAL A 120 -12.87 8.19 7.49
C VAL A 120 -11.76 8.16 8.55
N GLN A 121 -11.08 9.29 8.81
CA GLN A 121 -10.03 9.35 9.82
C GLN A 121 -10.56 9.14 11.24
N ILE A 122 -11.76 9.67 11.51
CA ILE A 122 -12.49 9.48 12.78
C ILE A 122 -12.86 8.02 12.98
N SER A 123 -13.46 7.40 11.97
CA SER A 123 -13.80 5.98 11.99
C SER A 123 -12.58 5.09 12.27
N ARG A 124 -11.41 5.44 11.71
CA ARG A 124 -10.15 4.70 11.89
C ARG A 124 -9.36 5.04 13.16
N HIS A 125 -9.90 5.86 14.07
CA HIS A 125 -9.26 6.29 15.33
C HIS A 125 -7.88 6.97 15.15
N LYS A 126 -7.61 7.58 13.98
CA LYS A 126 -6.33 8.22 13.64
C LYS A 126 -6.27 9.70 14.07
N MET A 127 -6.70 10.03 15.29
CA MET A 127 -6.90 11.42 15.75
C MET A 127 -5.62 12.27 15.82
N ARG A 128 -4.46 11.63 15.97
CA ARG A 128 -3.20 12.35 16.25
C ARG A 128 -2.72 13.26 15.12
N HIS A 129 -3.20 13.03 13.89
CA HIS A 129 -2.78 13.75 12.69
C HIS A 129 -3.90 14.59 12.07
N LEU A 130 -5.03 14.74 12.78
CA LEU A 130 -6.24 15.36 12.25
C LEU A 130 -6.02 16.83 11.83
N SER A 131 -5.26 17.61 12.60
CA SER A 131 -5.00 19.01 12.28
C SER A 131 -4.20 19.19 10.99
N TYR A 132 -3.18 18.34 10.77
CA TYR A 132 -2.39 18.36 9.55
C TYR A 132 -3.23 18.01 8.33
N HIS A 133 -3.99 16.91 8.42
CA HIS A 133 -4.83 16.47 7.31
C HIS A 133 -5.97 17.45 7.00
N ALA A 134 -6.62 18.01 8.03
CA ALA A 134 -7.64 19.03 7.83
C ALA A 134 -7.06 20.27 7.12
N GLY A 135 -5.85 20.70 7.51
CA GLY A 135 -5.16 21.80 6.84
C GLY A 135 -4.84 21.51 5.38
N ILE A 136 -4.33 20.30 5.07
CA ILE A 136 -4.11 19.86 3.69
C ILE A 136 -5.41 19.85 2.90
N MET A 137 -6.47 19.24 3.44
CA MET A 137 -7.77 19.15 2.76
C MET A 137 -8.34 20.53 2.42
N CYS A 138 -8.19 21.50 3.34
CA CYS A 138 -8.57 22.89 3.05
C CYS A 138 -7.78 23.47 1.87
N LEU A 139 -6.46 23.25 1.82
CA LEU A 139 -5.61 23.77 0.75
C LEU A 139 -5.84 23.06 -0.60
N GLU A 140 -6.08 21.76 -0.57
CA GLU A 140 -6.38 20.93 -1.75
C GLU A 140 -7.69 21.30 -2.44
N VAL A 141 -8.61 21.99 -1.74
CA VAL A 141 -9.82 22.54 -2.36
C VAL A 141 -9.65 24.03 -2.64
N ALA A 142 -9.15 24.80 -1.66
CA ALA A 142 -9.09 26.25 -1.77
C ALA A 142 -8.13 26.73 -2.87
N ILE A 143 -6.97 26.09 -3.06
CA ILE A 143 -6.02 26.51 -4.09
C ILE A 143 -6.56 26.25 -5.50
N PRO A 144 -7.11 25.05 -5.83
CA PRO A 144 -7.78 24.84 -7.11
C PRO A 144 -8.89 25.85 -7.42
N TYR A 145 -9.74 26.18 -6.43
CA TYR A 145 -10.78 27.19 -6.59
C TYR A 145 -10.20 28.59 -6.80
N ALA A 146 -9.20 28.99 -6.01
CA ALA A 146 -8.53 30.28 -6.17
C ALA A 146 -7.92 30.44 -7.57
N VAL A 147 -7.26 29.39 -8.07
CA VAL A 147 -6.67 29.39 -9.42
C VAL A 147 -7.75 29.41 -10.49
N PHE A 148 -8.83 28.65 -10.32
CA PHE A 148 -9.97 28.65 -11.24
C PHE A 148 -10.62 30.04 -11.34
N TYR A 149 -10.91 30.68 -10.21
CA TYR A 149 -11.47 32.03 -10.17
C TYR A 149 -10.53 33.06 -10.79
N LEU A 150 -9.23 33.00 -10.49
CA LEU A 150 -8.23 33.89 -11.09
C LEU A 150 -8.15 33.72 -12.61
N LEU A 151 -8.14 32.47 -13.11
CA LEU A 151 -8.05 32.20 -14.54
C LEU A 151 -9.32 32.62 -15.29
N THR A 152 -10.49 32.45 -14.67
CA THR A 152 -11.77 32.83 -15.28
C THR A 152 -12.04 34.33 -15.20
N SER A 153 -11.52 35.04 -14.18
CA SER A 153 -11.59 36.50 -14.08
C SER A 153 -10.63 37.21 -15.03
N ASP A 154 -9.36 36.79 -15.04
CA ASP A 154 -8.30 37.52 -15.73
C ASP A 154 -8.20 37.14 -17.22
N PHE A 155 -8.62 35.92 -17.57
CA PHE A 155 -8.61 35.41 -18.94
C PHE A 155 -10.01 34.98 -19.37
N ALA A 156 -10.90 35.94 -19.59
CA ALA A 156 -12.29 35.69 -20.01
C ALA A 156 -12.44 34.83 -21.29
N ALA A 157 -11.42 34.77 -22.14
CA ALA A 157 -11.40 33.92 -23.34
C ALA A 157 -10.99 32.46 -23.08
N MET A 158 -10.50 32.14 -21.87
CA MET A 158 -10.08 30.80 -21.50
C MET A 158 -11.31 29.87 -21.38
N PRO A 159 -11.31 28.70 -22.04
CA PRO A 159 -12.38 27.73 -21.84
C PRO A 159 -12.47 27.26 -20.38
N VAL A 160 -13.69 27.16 -19.84
CA VAL A 160 -13.94 26.75 -18.45
C VAL A 160 -13.27 25.42 -18.10
N TRP A 161 -13.29 24.45 -19.02
CA TRP A 161 -12.64 23.14 -18.82
C TRP A 161 -11.11 23.26 -18.66
N ALA A 162 -10.48 24.22 -19.33
CA ALA A 162 -9.04 24.45 -19.25
C ALA A 162 -8.66 25.13 -17.92
N ALA A 163 -9.42 26.13 -17.51
CA ALA A 163 -9.27 26.76 -16.20
C ALA A 163 -9.47 25.75 -15.06
N ALA A 164 -10.49 24.89 -15.17
CA ALA A 164 -10.78 23.83 -14.19
C ALA A 164 -9.65 22.80 -14.13
N ALA A 165 -9.13 22.37 -15.29
CA ALA A 165 -8.00 21.43 -15.34
C ALA A 165 -6.75 22.00 -14.67
N LEU A 166 -6.39 23.26 -15.00
CA LEU A 166 -5.24 23.94 -14.40
C LEU A 166 -5.42 24.15 -12.89
N GLY A 167 -6.63 24.51 -12.45
CA GLY A 167 -6.97 24.62 -11.04
C GLY A 167 -6.73 23.31 -10.31
N VAL A 168 -7.34 22.20 -10.76
CA VAL A 168 -7.23 20.90 -10.07
C VAL A 168 -5.81 20.34 -10.08
N LEU A 169 -5.02 20.57 -11.13
CA LEU A 169 -3.60 20.18 -11.19
C LEU A 169 -2.76 20.78 -10.06
N THR A 170 -3.20 21.88 -9.44
CA THR A 170 -2.50 22.44 -8.27
C THR A 170 -2.67 21.61 -7.00
N SER A 171 -3.75 20.82 -6.88
CA SER A 171 -4.01 19.97 -5.71
C SER A 171 -2.84 19.00 -5.41
N PRO A 172 -2.41 18.11 -6.33
CA PRO A 172 -1.29 17.21 -6.05
C PRO A 172 0.04 17.94 -5.83
N LEU A 173 0.23 19.14 -6.39
CA LEU A 173 1.42 19.96 -6.15
C LEU A 173 1.46 20.46 -4.71
N VAL A 174 0.32 20.88 -4.18
CA VAL A 174 0.15 21.31 -2.79
C VAL A 174 0.42 20.16 -1.84
N SER A 175 -0.19 18.99 -2.07
CA SER A 175 0.03 17.79 -1.24
C SER A 175 1.49 17.36 -1.26
N THR A 176 2.12 17.36 -2.45
CA THR A 176 3.54 17.01 -2.59
C THR A 176 4.44 18.02 -1.85
N ALA A 177 4.20 19.32 -2.00
CA ALA A 177 4.97 20.36 -1.32
C ALA A 177 4.84 20.26 0.22
N LEU A 178 3.63 20.04 0.73
CA LEU A 178 3.37 19.89 2.16
C LEU A 178 3.94 18.58 2.72
N GLY A 179 3.90 17.50 1.94
CA GLY A 179 4.54 16.24 2.29
C GLY A 179 6.07 16.38 2.41
N LEU A 180 6.70 17.07 1.45
CA LEU A 180 8.12 17.38 1.49
C LEU A 180 8.48 18.28 2.69
N GLY A 181 7.68 19.30 2.95
CA GLY A 181 7.83 20.16 4.13
C GLY A 181 7.72 19.37 5.43
N ALA A 182 6.75 18.47 5.54
CA ALA A 182 6.59 17.60 6.71
C ALA A 182 7.82 16.71 6.93
N MET A 183 8.33 16.08 5.86
CA MET A 183 9.52 15.24 5.94
C MET A 183 10.77 16.03 6.33
N HIS A 184 10.92 17.25 5.81
CA HIS A 184 12.01 18.15 6.19
C HIS A 184 11.95 18.52 7.69
N VAL A 185 10.77 18.84 8.21
CA VAL A 185 10.55 19.15 9.63
C VAL A 185 10.85 17.94 10.55
N LEU A 186 10.58 16.73 10.07
CA LEU A 186 10.85 15.47 10.79
C LEU A 186 12.32 15.02 10.71
N GLY A 187 13.16 15.73 9.95
CA GLY A 187 14.58 15.43 9.78
C GLY A 187 14.84 14.28 8.80
N GLY A 188 13.93 14.01 7.87
CA GLY A 188 14.14 13.05 6.79
C GLY A 188 15.02 13.61 5.69
N GLU A 189 15.96 12.81 5.18
CA GLU A 189 16.71 13.13 3.98
C GLU A 189 15.90 12.70 2.75
N LEU A 190 15.34 13.64 2.01
CA LEU A 190 14.84 13.37 0.66
C LEU A 190 15.73 13.99 -0.39
N ARG A 191 16.13 13.14 -1.33
CA ARG A 191 16.80 13.57 -2.55
C ARG A 191 15.75 14.26 -3.42
N MET A 192 15.97 15.54 -3.75
CA MET A 192 15.13 16.32 -4.68
C MET A 192 14.69 15.58 -5.96
N PRO A 193 15.54 14.77 -6.64
CA PRO A 193 15.08 14.02 -7.81
C PRO A 193 13.99 12.98 -7.51
N SER A 194 13.97 12.39 -6.30
CA SER A 194 12.92 11.45 -5.88
C SER A 194 11.60 12.19 -5.64
N ALA A 195 11.68 13.37 -5.02
CA ALA A 195 10.53 14.25 -4.79
C ALA A 195 9.89 14.73 -6.11
N ALA A 196 10.71 15.21 -7.05
CA ALA A 196 10.24 15.65 -8.36
C ALA A 196 9.59 14.50 -9.15
N ARG A 197 10.16 13.29 -9.07
CA ARG A 197 9.58 12.10 -9.70
C ARG A 197 8.22 11.72 -9.09
N LEU A 198 8.07 11.85 -7.77
CA LEU A 198 6.80 11.62 -7.09
C LEU A 198 5.73 12.64 -7.50
N GLY A 199 6.10 13.93 -7.53
CA GLY A 199 5.21 15.00 -7.98
C GLY A 199 4.77 14.81 -9.43
N LEU A 200 5.71 14.50 -10.35
CA LEU A 200 5.40 14.25 -11.75
C LEU A 200 4.44 13.06 -11.94
N ARG A 201 4.66 11.97 -11.20
CA ARG A 201 3.74 10.81 -11.25
C ARG A 201 2.34 11.18 -10.75
N SER A 202 2.26 11.95 -9.66
CA SER A 202 0.99 12.41 -9.10
C SER A 202 0.25 13.33 -10.07
N LEU A 203 0.98 14.19 -10.79
CA LEU A 203 0.41 15.04 -11.85
C LEU A 203 -0.16 14.21 -13.02
N VAL A 204 0.52 13.14 -13.44
CA VAL A 204 0.01 12.27 -14.52
C VAL A 204 -1.31 11.61 -14.12
N VAL A 205 -1.38 11.10 -12.89
CA VAL A 205 -2.62 10.51 -12.35
C VAL A 205 -3.72 11.55 -12.23
N CYS A 206 -3.41 12.72 -11.67
CA CYS A 206 -4.34 13.84 -11.58
C CYS A 206 -4.87 14.24 -12.97
N LEU A 207 -4.01 14.32 -13.99
CA LEU A 207 -4.42 14.66 -15.34
C LEU A 207 -5.41 13.64 -15.92
N MET A 208 -5.18 12.34 -15.67
CA MET A 208 -6.09 11.28 -16.06
C MET A 208 -7.45 11.44 -15.35
N ASN A 209 -7.45 11.63 -14.03
CA ASN A 209 -8.66 11.81 -13.22
C ASN A 209 -9.46 13.06 -13.64
N VAL A 210 -8.77 14.19 -13.83
CA VAL A 210 -9.36 15.45 -14.30
C VAL A 210 -10.00 15.27 -15.66
N THR A 211 -9.32 14.58 -16.59
CA THR A 211 -9.87 14.31 -17.94
C THR A 211 -11.16 13.51 -17.84
N VAL A 212 -11.19 12.47 -17.01
CA VAL A 212 -12.38 11.62 -16.80
C VAL A 212 -13.53 12.43 -16.21
N GLY A 213 -13.26 13.25 -15.19
CA GLY A 213 -14.27 14.12 -14.58
C GLY A 213 -14.82 15.17 -15.55
N LEU A 214 -13.97 15.81 -16.35
CA LEU A 214 -14.40 16.78 -17.37
C LEU A 214 -15.19 16.12 -18.50
N VAL A 215 -14.78 14.93 -18.96
CA VAL A 215 -15.55 14.18 -19.97
C VAL A 215 -16.92 13.79 -19.40
N ALA A 216 -16.99 13.31 -18.16
CA ALA A 216 -18.26 13.02 -17.51
C ALA A 216 -19.15 14.26 -17.42
N TYR A 217 -18.60 15.42 -17.05
CA TYR A 217 -19.30 16.70 -17.03
C TYR A 217 -19.84 17.08 -18.41
N VAL A 218 -19.00 17.02 -19.45
CA VAL A 218 -19.41 17.34 -20.83
C VAL A 218 -20.52 16.40 -21.31
N LEU A 219 -20.42 15.11 -21.04
CA LEU A 219 -21.43 14.12 -21.41
C LEU A 219 -22.78 14.47 -20.79
N VAL A 220 -22.82 14.68 -19.47
CA VAL A 220 -24.05 14.99 -18.72
C VAL A 220 -24.75 16.24 -19.26
N ASN A 221 -23.99 17.27 -19.65
CA ASN A 221 -24.57 18.53 -20.11
C ASN A 221 -24.92 18.59 -21.59
N ASN A 222 -24.29 17.78 -22.44
CA ASN A 222 -24.45 17.88 -23.90
C ASN A 222 -25.23 16.71 -24.51
N ALA A 223 -25.47 15.62 -23.78
CA ALA A 223 -26.18 14.46 -24.28
C ALA A 223 -27.46 14.17 -23.47
N PRO A 224 -28.61 13.87 -24.11
CA PRO A 224 -29.88 13.58 -23.40
C PRO A 224 -29.80 12.43 -22.39
N TRP A 225 -28.89 11.49 -22.62
CA TRP A 225 -28.60 10.34 -21.75
C TRP A 225 -27.15 10.36 -21.25
N GLY A 226 -26.55 11.54 -21.18
CA GLY A 226 -25.15 11.73 -20.80
C GLY A 226 -24.81 11.17 -19.44
N TRP A 227 -25.74 11.24 -18.48
CA TRP A 227 -25.59 10.66 -17.15
C TRP A 227 -25.45 9.13 -17.16
N LEU A 228 -26.11 8.41 -18.09
CA LEU A 228 -25.91 6.97 -18.26
C LEU A 228 -24.50 6.67 -18.80
N LEU A 229 -24.03 7.46 -19.76
CA LEU A 229 -22.67 7.32 -20.31
C LEU A 229 -21.61 7.66 -19.26
N ALA A 230 -21.82 8.69 -18.45
CA ALA A 230 -20.95 9.03 -17.33
C ALA A 230 -20.95 7.92 -16.26
N GLY A 231 -22.11 7.33 -15.96
CA GLY A 231 -22.22 6.15 -15.10
C GLY A 231 -21.48 4.94 -15.65
N LEU A 232 -21.58 4.69 -16.97
CA LEU A 232 -20.84 3.63 -17.65
C LEU A 232 -19.32 3.88 -17.62
N LEU A 233 -18.88 5.13 -17.80
CA LEU A 233 -17.49 5.54 -17.67
C LEU A 233 -16.95 5.33 -16.24
N ALA A 234 -17.73 5.69 -15.22
CA ALA A 234 -17.38 5.43 -13.83
C ALA A 234 -17.32 3.92 -13.54
N ALA A 235 -18.30 3.15 -14.02
CA ALA A 235 -18.34 1.71 -13.85
C ALA A 235 -17.17 1.01 -14.56
N SER A 236 -16.80 1.46 -15.77
CA SER A 236 -15.65 0.91 -16.50
C SER A 236 -14.33 1.23 -15.80
N MET A 237 -14.18 2.43 -15.21
CA MET A 237 -13.03 2.78 -14.39
C MET A 237 -12.92 1.87 -13.16
N VAL A 238 -14.04 1.63 -12.45
CA VAL A 238 -14.10 0.72 -11.30
C VAL A 238 -13.79 -0.73 -11.72
N ALA A 239 -14.30 -1.17 -12.88
CA ALA A 239 -14.02 -2.50 -13.41
C ALA A 239 -12.55 -2.67 -13.78
N LEU A 240 -11.96 -1.68 -14.47
CA LEU A 240 -10.54 -1.64 -14.83
C LEU A 240 -9.67 -1.66 -13.57
N TYR A 241 -10.05 -0.86 -12.57
CA TYR A 241 -9.42 -0.83 -11.25
C TYR A 241 -9.45 -2.21 -10.59
N ARG A 242 -10.62 -2.88 -10.54
CA ARG A 242 -10.76 -4.20 -9.95
C ARG A 242 -9.91 -5.24 -10.69
N ALA A 243 -9.95 -5.25 -12.02
CA ALA A 243 -9.16 -6.15 -12.84
C ALA A 243 -7.65 -5.96 -12.60
N TYR A 244 -7.16 -4.72 -12.62
CA TYR A 244 -5.76 -4.40 -12.39
C TYR A 244 -5.30 -4.77 -10.97
N SER A 245 -6.14 -4.50 -9.96
CA SER A 245 -5.85 -4.88 -8.57
C SER A 245 -5.78 -6.39 -8.37
N GLY A 246 -6.58 -7.17 -9.12
CA GLY A 246 -6.51 -8.63 -9.12
C GLY A 246 -5.19 -9.13 -9.69
N LEU A 247 -4.77 -8.60 -10.84
CA LEU A 247 -3.51 -8.96 -11.50
C LEU A 247 -2.29 -8.64 -10.63
N LEU A 248 -2.30 -7.51 -9.93
CA LEU A 248 -1.18 -7.14 -9.05
C LEU A 248 -1.12 -7.96 -7.77
N ARG A 249 -2.26 -8.41 -7.24
CA ARG A 249 -2.27 -9.36 -6.12
C ARG A 249 -1.63 -10.68 -6.52
N GLU A 250 -1.96 -11.16 -7.72
CA GLU A 250 -1.38 -12.40 -8.27
C GLU A 250 0.13 -12.29 -8.46
N GLN A 251 0.64 -11.14 -8.95
CA GLN A 251 2.08 -10.91 -9.05
C GLN A 251 2.78 -10.83 -7.68
N ARG A 252 2.15 -10.20 -6.68
CA ARG A 252 2.71 -10.09 -5.34
C ARG A 252 2.76 -11.46 -4.64
N ASP A 253 1.75 -12.30 -4.86
CA ASP A 253 1.74 -13.67 -4.35
C ASP A 253 2.89 -14.48 -4.97
N LEU A 254 3.19 -14.32 -6.26
CA LEU A 254 4.34 -14.95 -6.91
C LEU A 254 5.69 -14.47 -6.38
N GLU A 255 5.84 -13.17 -6.10
CA GLU A 255 7.08 -12.61 -5.52
C GLU A 255 7.32 -13.15 -4.10
N THR A 256 6.27 -13.23 -3.27
CA THR A 256 6.38 -13.82 -1.92
C THR A 256 6.73 -15.30 -1.95
N LEU A 257 6.24 -16.05 -2.94
CA LEU A 257 6.58 -17.47 -3.12
C LEU A 257 8.04 -17.65 -3.54
N SER A 258 8.55 -16.78 -4.43
CA SER A 258 9.95 -16.79 -4.87
C SER A 258 10.93 -16.45 -3.74
N ASP A 259 10.63 -15.42 -2.95
CA ASP A 259 11.49 -14.99 -1.83
C ASP A 259 11.58 -16.02 -0.71
N VAL A 260 10.47 -16.69 -0.40
CA VAL A 260 10.47 -17.79 0.58
C VAL A 260 11.24 -18.99 0.05
N SER A 261 11.06 -19.36 -1.22
CA SER A 261 11.83 -20.44 -1.86
C SER A 261 13.33 -20.15 -1.85
N LEU A 262 13.73 -18.91 -2.17
CA LEU A 262 15.13 -18.47 -2.15
C LEU A 262 15.72 -18.48 -0.75
N ASN A 263 14.97 -18.05 0.27
CA ASN A 263 15.43 -18.09 1.65
C ASN A 263 15.59 -19.53 2.18
N VAL A 264 14.67 -20.44 1.83
CA VAL A 264 14.76 -21.87 2.20
C VAL A 264 15.93 -22.55 1.47
N ALA A 265 16.11 -22.28 0.17
CA ALA A 265 17.26 -22.78 -0.59
C ALA A 265 18.58 -22.28 0.00
N ARG A 266 18.66 -20.98 0.34
CA ARG A 266 19.85 -20.37 0.95
C ARG A 266 20.12 -20.89 2.36
N SER A 267 19.10 -21.12 3.18
CA SER A 267 19.28 -21.75 4.49
C SER A 267 19.76 -23.20 4.37
N GLY A 268 19.24 -23.96 3.40
CA GLY A 268 19.70 -25.32 3.14
C GLY A 268 21.16 -25.35 2.68
N GLN A 269 21.54 -24.41 1.81
CA GLN A 269 22.89 -24.31 1.27
C GLN A 269 23.90 -23.75 2.28
N ASP A 270 23.51 -22.81 3.15
CA ASP A 270 24.35 -22.32 4.25
C ASP A 270 24.57 -23.39 5.33
N VAL A 271 23.57 -24.24 5.58
CA VAL A 271 23.71 -25.41 6.46
C VAL A 271 24.66 -26.44 5.82
N MET A 272 24.50 -26.73 4.54
CA MET A 272 25.36 -27.67 3.81
C MET A 272 26.81 -27.16 3.72
N ASN A 273 26.99 -25.87 3.44
CA ASN A 273 28.31 -25.23 3.37
C ASN A 273 28.97 -25.15 4.76
N LYS A 274 28.22 -24.83 5.83
CA LYS A 274 28.78 -24.84 7.18
C LYS A 274 29.10 -26.25 7.69
N ALA A 275 28.30 -27.24 7.34
CA ALA A 275 28.60 -28.65 7.59
C ALA A 275 29.87 -29.08 6.84
N SER A 276 30.04 -28.65 5.59
CA SER A 276 31.26 -28.92 4.81
C SER A 276 32.50 -28.18 5.32
N VAL A 277 32.34 -27.00 5.93
CA VAL A 277 33.46 -26.21 6.51
C VAL A 277 33.85 -26.69 7.91
N LEU A 278 32.89 -27.21 8.70
CA LEU A 278 33.17 -27.81 10.01
C LEU A 278 33.66 -29.25 9.91
N THR A 279 33.50 -29.90 8.75
CA THR A 279 33.86 -31.31 8.58
C THR A 279 34.54 -31.53 7.23
N ASN A 280 35.87 -31.65 7.25
CA ASN A 280 36.66 -32.32 6.22
C ASN A 280 36.44 -33.86 6.29
N VAL A 281 35.24 -34.29 6.65
CA VAL A 281 34.87 -35.69 6.89
C VAL A 281 33.63 -35.97 6.06
N LEU A 282 33.55 -37.20 5.57
CA LEU A 282 32.52 -37.77 4.72
C LEU A 282 31.08 -37.34 5.09
N PRO A 283 30.12 -37.42 4.15
CA PRO A 283 28.70 -37.17 4.43
C PRO A 283 28.26 -37.86 5.73
N PRO A 284 27.43 -37.21 6.57
CA PRO A 284 27.04 -37.72 7.87
C PRO A 284 26.36 -39.09 7.72
N GLU A 285 27.07 -40.14 8.15
CA GLU A 285 26.59 -41.52 8.14
C GLU A 285 25.60 -41.79 9.29
N ASP A 286 25.62 -40.96 10.35
CA ASP A 286 24.86 -41.18 11.58
C ASP A 286 23.50 -40.43 11.63
N PRO A 287 22.40 -41.10 12.06
CA PRO A 287 21.06 -40.52 12.10
C PRO A 287 20.89 -39.39 13.14
N ALA A 288 21.76 -39.32 14.16
CA ALA A 288 21.71 -38.29 15.19
C ALA A 288 22.08 -36.89 14.64
N ASP A 289 22.97 -36.83 13.66
CA ASP A 289 23.43 -35.57 13.06
C ASP A 289 22.32 -34.91 12.23
N TRP A 290 21.55 -35.73 11.51
CA TRP A 290 20.40 -35.24 10.75
C TRP A 290 19.27 -34.75 11.65
N GLN A 291 19.04 -35.41 12.79
CA GLN A 291 18.02 -34.97 13.76
C GLN A 291 18.32 -33.55 14.28
N ALA A 292 19.58 -33.25 14.62
CA ALA A 292 20.00 -31.92 15.07
C ALA A 292 19.81 -30.84 13.99
N ILE A 293 20.01 -31.18 12.71
CA ILE A 293 19.76 -30.28 11.58
C ILE A 293 18.27 -29.96 11.45
N VAL A 294 17.40 -30.97 11.54
CA VAL A 294 15.93 -30.79 11.44
C VAL A 294 15.39 -29.94 12.60
N GLU A 295 15.90 -30.17 13.81
CA GLU A 295 15.55 -29.37 15.00
C GLU A 295 15.88 -27.88 14.79
N ARG A 296 17.05 -27.60 14.20
CA ARG A 296 17.50 -26.24 13.92
C ARG A 296 16.68 -25.57 12.81
N ILE A 297 16.29 -26.33 11.80
CA ILE A 297 15.40 -25.85 10.72
C ILE A 297 14.03 -25.48 11.30
N ARG A 298 13.47 -26.31 12.19
CA ARG A 298 12.21 -26.00 12.89
C ARG A 298 12.30 -24.67 13.64
N ASP A 299 13.37 -24.50 14.41
CA ASP A 299 13.56 -23.30 15.22
C ASP A 299 13.77 -22.04 14.35
N GLN A 300 14.50 -22.15 13.23
CA GLN A 300 14.69 -21.04 12.28
C GLN A 300 13.41 -20.64 11.53
N LEU A 301 12.59 -21.63 11.16
CA LEU A 301 11.31 -21.39 10.48
C LEU A 301 10.18 -21.03 11.45
N ASN A 302 10.44 -21.04 12.76
CA ASN A 302 9.44 -20.92 13.82
C ASN A 302 8.21 -21.82 13.57
N ALA A 303 8.49 -23.03 13.05
CA ALA A 303 7.46 -23.97 12.64
C ALA A 303 7.05 -24.85 13.82
N LYS A 304 5.76 -25.22 13.90
CA LYS A 304 5.28 -26.16 14.93
C LYS A 304 5.82 -27.58 14.74
N ARG A 305 6.04 -27.98 13.49
CA ARG A 305 6.56 -29.29 13.11
C ARG A 305 7.34 -29.15 11.80
N VAL A 306 8.45 -29.86 11.69
CA VAL A 306 9.18 -30.07 10.44
C VAL A 306 9.37 -31.57 10.25
N VAL A 307 9.07 -32.06 9.04
CA VAL A 307 9.26 -33.46 8.65
C VAL A 307 10.22 -33.47 7.46
N LEU A 308 11.38 -34.11 7.64
CA LEU A 308 12.38 -34.28 6.59
C LEU A 308 12.34 -35.72 6.08
N HIS A 309 12.24 -35.87 4.76
CA HIS A 309 12.32 -37.16 4.09
C HIS A 309 13.65 -37.22 3.33
N LEU A 310 14.54 -38.10 3.76
CA LEU A 310 15.86 -38.31 3.18
C LEU A 310 15.83 -39.56 2.31
N LYS A 311 16.26 -39.42 1.06
CA LYS A 311 16.50 -40.55 0.15
C LYS A 311 18.00 -40.62 -0.11
N MET A 312 18.69 -41.49 0.62
CA MET A 312 20.13 -41.69 0.48
C MET A 312 20.35 -42.99 -0.30
N ASP A 313 20.60 -42.85 -1.60
CA ASP A 313 20.88 -43.92 -2.57
C ASP A 313 19.79 -44.94 -2.92
N SER A 314 20.02 -45.61 -4.05
CA SER A 314 19.05 -46.31 -4.93
C SER A 314 18.27 -47.49 -4.33
N VAL A 315 18.46 -47.82 -3.06
CA VAL A 315 17.72 -48.90 -2.37
C VAL A 315 16.65 -48.28 -1.49
N ASP A 316 15.52 -47.94 -2.14
CA ASP A 316 14.12 -47.88 -1.70
C ASP A 316 13.67 -47.46 -0.28
N GLU A 317 14.53 -47.05 0.64
CA GLU A 317 14.14 -46.70 2.01
C GLU A 317 14.13 -45.17 2.20
N VAL A 318 12.94 -44.57 2.23
CA VAL A 318 12.77 -43.15 2.56
C VAL A 318 12.87 -43.00 4.08
N ARG A 319 13.98 -42.44 4.57
CA ARG A 319 14.15 -42.16 6.00
C ARG A 319 13.39 -40.89 6.37
N ARG A 320 12.52 -40.99 7.38
CA ARG A 320 11.76 -39.85 7.90
C ARG A 320 12.36 -39.37 9.23
N LEU A 321 12.62 -38.08 9.32
CA LEU A 321 13.03 -37.39 10.54
C LEU A 321 12.00 -36.31 10.88
N VAL A 322 11.69 -36.18 12.16
CA VAL A 322 10.61 -35.31 12.64
C VAL A 322 11.15 -34.46 13.78
N ALA A 323 11.01 -33.14 13.67
CA ALA A 323 11.24 -32.21 14.77
C ALA A 323 9.96 -31.46 15.13
N GLY A 324 9.73 -31.25 16.43
CA GLY A 324 8.57 -30.53 16.95
C GLY A 324 7.50 -31.48 17.48
N VAL A 325 6.24 -31.19 17.18
CA VAL A 325 5.11 -32.05 17.57
C VAL A 325 5.26 -33.42 16.90
N PRO A 326 5.12 -34.56 17.61
CA PRO A 326 5.19 -35.89 16.99
C PRO A 326 4.05 -36.07 15.97
N LEU A 327 4.25 -36.91 14.96
CA LEU A 327 3.17 -37.24 14.02
C LEU A 327 2.09 -38.09 14.71
N PRO A 328 0.83 -38.05 14.23
CA PRO A 328 -0.23 -38.96 14.66
C PRO A 328 0.13 -40.41 14.36
N ASP A 329 -0.33 -41.33 15.22
CA ASP A 329 -0.16 -42.78 15.03
C ASP A 329 -0.85 -43.24 13.73
N GLY A 330 -0.17 -44.04 12.90
CA GLY A 330 -0.67 -44.51 11.60
C GLY A 330 -0.23 -43.68 10.38
N SER A 331 0.72 -42.77 10.57
CA SER A 331 1.26 -41.91 9.50
C SER A 331 2.43 -42.54 8.75
N ASP A 332 2.51 -43.86 8.54
CA ASP A 332 3.67 -44.48 7.87
C ASP A 332 3.92 -43.92 6.46
N VAL A 333 5.19 -43.80 6.07
CA VAL A 333 5.56 -43.34 4.71
C VAL A 333 5.25 -44.47 3.74
N ASP A 334 4.16 -44.35 2.98
CA ASP A 334 4.00 -45.18 1.79
C ASP A 334 4.77 -44.57 0.62
N ARG A 335 5.29 -45.42 -0.27
CA ARG A 335 5.97 -44.99 -1.51
C ARG A 335 4.99 -44.24 -2.42
N ASP A 336 3.70 -44.52 -2.25
CA ASP A 336 2.59 -43.87 -2.93
C ASP A 336 2.08 -42.60 -2.21
N ASP A 337 2.82 -42.07 -1.24
CA ASP A 337 2.43 -40.82 -0.57
C ASP A 337 2.39 -39.65 -1.58
N PRO A 338 1.22 -39.01 -1.77
CA PRO A 338 1.06 -37.95 -2.76
C PRO A 338 1.95 -36.74 -2.48
N ILE A 339 2.42 -36.54 -1.24
CA ILE A 339 3.38 -35.49 -0.89
C ILE A 339 4.77 -35.78 -1.47
N LEU A 340 5.15 -37.05 -1.62
CA LEU A 340 6.43 -37.47 -2.20
C LEU A 340 6.40 -37.52 -3.74
N GLN A 341 5.22 -37.64 -4.33
CA GLN A 341 5.03 -37.67 -5.78
C GLN A 341 4.89 -36.28 -6.42
N LEU A 342 4.91 -35.21 -5.61
CA LEU A 342 4.92 -33.83 -6.12
C LEU A 342 6.18 -33.59 -6.95
N ALA A 343 6.01 -33.48 -8.27
CA ALA A 343 7.11 -33.29 -9.21
C ALA A 343 7.82 -31.93 -9.03
N GLY A 344 9.16 -31.93 -9.01
CA GLY A 344 9.98 -30.71 -9.10
C GLY A 344 10.83 -30.41 -7.86
N ASN A 345 11.96 -29.71 -8.07
CA ASN A 345 12.96 -29.43 -7.04
C ASN A 345 12.72 -28.10 -6.30
N HIS A 346 11.49 -27.59 -6.31
CA HIS A 346 11.15 -26.26 -5.79
C HIS A 346 10.30 -26.36 -4.53
N VAL A 347 10.49 -25.43 -3.60
CA VAL A 347 9.69 -25.32 -2.37
C VAL A 347 8.26 -24.94 -2.76
N ARG A 348 7.27 -25.72 -2.30
CA ARG A 348 5.85 -25.45 -2.54
C ARG A 348 5.15 -25.08 -1.24
N TYR A 349 4.32 -24.06 -1.29
CA TYR A 349 3.40 -23.71 -0.22
C TYR A 349 1.99 -24.15 -0.59
N PHE A 350 1.35 -24.90 0.30
CA PHE A 350 -0.04 -25.30 0.15
C PHE A 350 -0.85 -24.71 1.29
N LYS A 351 -1.92 -23.98 0.95
CA LYS A 351 -3.04 -23.83 1.90
C LYS A 351 -3.84 -25.11 1.83
N LEU A 352 -4.30 -25.58 2.98
CA LEU A 352 -5.06 -26.82 3.08
C LEU A 352 -6.37 -26.77 2.26
N SER A 353 -6.84 -25.60 1.85
CA SER A 353 -8.01 -25.40 0.97
C SER A 353 -7.70 -25.55 -0.53
N ASP A 354 -6.43 -25.39 -0.91
CA ASP A 354 -6.01 -25.20 -2.31
C ASP A 354 -5.25 -26.42 -2.85
N ALA A 355 -4.95 -27.39 -1.98
CA ALA A 355 -4.31 -28.65 -2.38
C ALA A 355 -5.33 -29.62 -2.99
N ALA A 356 -4.87 -30.50 -3.87
CA ALA A 356 -5.67 -31.61 -4.39
C ALA A 356 -6.13 -32.53 -3.22
N ASP A 357 -7.28 -33.17 -3.36
CA ASP A 357 -7.94 -33.89 -2.25
C ASP A 357 -7.06 -34.98 -1.63
N ASP A 358 -6.24 -35.63 -2.45
CA ASP A 358 -5.23 -36.62 -2.05
C ASP A 358 -4.11 -36.01 -1.20
N VAL A 359 -3.59 -34.85 -1.59
CA VAL A 359 -2.57 -34.10 -0.83
C VAL A 359 -3.16 -33.50 0.44
N GLN A 360 -4.41 -33.03 0.41
CA GLN A 360 -5.10 -32.56 1.62
C GLN A 360 -5.26 -33.66 2.66
N GLU A 361 -5.69 -34.84 2.22
CA GLU A 361 -5.86 -36.00 3.08
C GLU A 361 -4.52 -36.46 3.67
N ALA A 362 -3.46 -36.50 2.85
CA ALA A 362 -2.11 -36.79 3.32
C ALA A 362 -1.57 -35.75 4.32
N LEU A 363 -1.87 -34.46 4.12
CA LEU A 363 -1.50 -33.39 5.06
C LEU A 363 -2.31 -33.46 6.36
N ARG A 364 -3.59 -33.84 6.32
CA ARG A 364 -4.43 -33.99 7.53
C ARG A 364 -4.01 -35.15 8.40
N ARG A 365 -3.46 -36.21 7.80
CA ARG A 365 -2.87 -37.36 8.53
C ARG A 365 -1.56 -37.03 9.22
N ARG A 366 -0.97 -35.85 8.96
CA ARG A 366 0.29 -35.39 9.54
C ARG A 366 0.04 -34.23 10.49
#